data_AF-A0A090S4K8-F1
#
_entry.id   AF-A0A090S4K8-F1
#
_cell.length_a   1.000
_cell.length_b   1.000
_cell.length_c   1.000
_cell.angle_alpha   90.00
_cell.angle_beta   90.00
_cell.angle_gamma   90.00
#
_symmetry.space_group_name_H-M   'P 1'
#
loop_
_entity.id
_entity.type
_entity.pdbx_description
1 polymer ?
#
loop_
_entity_poly.entity_id
_entity_poly.type
_entity_poly.pdbx_seq_one_letter_code
_entity_poly.pdbx_strand_id
1 'polypeptide(L)'
;MQADRLGMPLVTIELPEVFPANDVYQSLVIEGVKASGLNVEGIAFGDMFCNGIVEYRRSYVEPAGLEAVFPLVGEDSHDLANEILDRGIETVLVTVDRNVLSESLCGKRYSRELIDGLPTDVDPCGEDGEFHTLVCNSRYFSHPIEIQSHSVETAQRFSHLRYEVAS
;
A
#
# COMPACT_ATOMS: atom_id res chain seq x y z
N MET A 1 -1.54 15.40 3.53
CA MET A 1 -1.90 13.99 3.22
C MET A 1 -1.02 13.05 4.06
N GLN A 2 -1.15 11.71 4.02
CA GLN A 2 -0.67 10.76 5.07
C GLN A 2 0.66 11.10 5.78
N ALA A 3 1.74 11.41 5.05
CA ALA A 3 3.03 11.80 5.62
C ALA A 3 2.95 13.02 6.55
N ASP A 4 2.18 14.05 6.17
CA ASP A 4 1.94 15.24 7.01
C ASP A 4 1.23 14.88 8.32
N ARG A 5 0.32 13.90 8.29
CA ARG A 5 -0.40 13.44 9.49
C ARG A 5 0.47 12.59 10.40
N LEU A 6 1.48 11.93 9.83
CA LEU A 6 2.54 11.27 10.59
C LEU A 6 3.60 12.26 11.09
N GLY A 7 3.59 13.51 10.61
CA GLY A 7 4.66 14.47 10.88
C GLY A 7 6.01 14.04 10.28
N MET A 8 5.98 13.25 9.19
CA MET A 8 7.16 12.68 8.55
C MET A 8 7.46 13.38 7.22
N PRO A 9 8.73 13.51 6.83
CA PRO A 9 9.10 14.03 5.52
C PRO A 9 8.59 13.10 4.41
N LEU A 10 8.12 13.69 3.31
CA LEU A 10 7.74 12.97 2.10
C LEU A 10 8.78 13.25 1.01
N VAL A 11 9.38 12.19 0.49
CA VAL A 11 10.28 12.24 -0.67
C VAL A 11 9.55 11.58 -1.84
N THR A 12 9.22 12.37 -2.86
CA THR A 12 8.59 11.87 -4.09
C THR A 12 9.67 11.58 -5.14
N ILE A 13 9.63 10.38 -5.71
CA ILE A 13 10.51 9.96 -6.80
C ILE A 13 9.64 9.81 -8.04
N GLU A 14 9.87 10.67 -9.03
CA GLU A 14 9.13 10.63 -10.29
C GLU A 14 9.68 9.51 -11.18
N LEU A 15 8.79 8.67 -11.69
CA LEU A 15 9.13 7.65 -12.68
C LEU A 15 8.86 8.18 -14.08
N PRO A 16 9.70 7.84 -15.08
CA PRO A 16 9.57 8.36 -16.44
C PRO A 16 8.33 7.81 -17.16
N GLU A 17 7.81 6.68 -16.71
CA GLU A 17 6.58 6.04 -17.17
C GLU A 17 5.99 5.18 -16.06
N VAL A 18 4.79 4.63 -16.25
CA VAL A 18 4.10 3.82 -15.22
C VAL A 18 4.85 2.53 -14.89
N PHE A 19 5.47 1.90 -15.90
CA PHE A 19 6.22 0.65 -15.76
C PHE A 19 7.59 0.77 -16.44
N PRO A 20 8.53 1.52 -15.85
CA PRO A 20 9.86 1.66 -16.41
C PRO A 20 10.61 0.33 -16.33
N ALA A 21 11.70 0.21 -17.08
CA ALA A 21 12.63 -0.91 -16.93
C ALA A 21 13.17 -0.99 -15.48
N ASN A 22 13.41 -2.21 -15.00
CA ASN A 22 13.80 -2.45 -13.60
C ASN A 22 15.06 -1.68 -13.20
N ASP A 23 16.08 -1.64 -14.06
CA ASP A 23 17.33 -0.91 -13.81
C ASP A 23 17.09 0.60 -13.63
N VAL A 24 16.18 1.17 -14.42
CA VAL A 24 15.74 2.56 -14.28
C VAL A 24 15.02 2.77 -12.95
N TYR A 25 14.04 1.92 -12.61
CA TYR A 25 13.33 1.98 -11.33
C TYR A 25 14.30 1.91 -10.13
N GLN A 26 15.19 0.91 -10.13
CA GLN A 26 16.15 0.67 -9.06
C GLN A 26 17.07 1.88 -8.86
N SER A 27 17.60 2.43 -9.96
CA SER A 27 18.50 3.60 -9.92
C SER A 27 17.79 4.82 -9.36
N LEU A 28 16.56 5.10 -9.82
CA LEU A 28 15.77 6.25 -9.35
C LEU A 28 15.43 6.15 -7.85
N VAL A 29 15.13 4.95 -7.34
CA VAL A 29 14.91 4.76 -5.89
C VAL A 29 16.14 5.14 -5.09
N ILE A 30 17.32 4.63 -5.47
CA ILE A 30 18.57 4.91 -4.74
C ILE A 30 18.99 6.37 -4.86
N GLU A 31 18.87 6.94 -6.05
CA GLU A 31 19.17 8.36 -6.30
C GLU A 31 18.24 9.27 -5.49
N GLY A 32 16.94 8.96 -5.46
CA GLY A 32 15.96 9.72 -4.67
C GLY A 32 16.23 9.67 -3.18
N VAL A 33 16.59 8.49 -2.63
CA VAL A 33 16.99 8.36 -1.22
C VAL A 33 18.25 9.18 -0.94
N LYS A 34 19.29 9.09 -1.77
CA LYS A 34 20.54 9.86 -1.59
C LYS A 34 20.33 11.37 -1.74
N ALA A 35 19.47 11.80 -2.66
CA ALA A 35 19.15 13.20 -2.91
C ALA A 35 18.20 13.80 -1.87
N SER A 36 17.54 12.98 -1.04
CA SER A 36 16.58 13.44 -0.03
C SER A 36 17.18 14.33 1.06
N GLY A 37 18.49 14.24 1.29
CA GLY A 37 19.17 14.90 2.41
C GLY A 37 18.85 14.30 3.78
N LEU A 38 18.11 13.19 3.84
CA LEU A 38 17.82 12.44 5.05
C LEU A 38 18.97 11.48 5.39
N ASN A 39 19.19 11.25 6.68
CA ASN A 39 20.08 10.18 7.12
C ASN A 39 19.31 8.85 7.09
N VAL A 40 19.52 8.06 6.04
CA VAL A 40 18.82 6.79 5.81
C VAL A 40 19.84 5.65 5.86
N GLU A 41 19.62 4.71 6.77
CA GLU A 41 20.46 3.51 6.93
C GLU A 41 19.82 2.27 6.30
N GLY A 42 18.50 2.31 6.05
CA GLY A 42 17.77 1.20 5.43
C GLY A 42 16.42 1.61 4.85
N ILE A 43 15.86 0.71 4.05
CA ILE A 43 14.56 0.85 3.39
C ILE A 43 13.70 -0.35 3.79
N ALA A 44 12.54 -0.07 4.38
CA ALA A 44 11.54 -1.09 4.68
C ALA A 44 10.52 -1.20 3.54
N PHE A 45 10.24 -2.43 3.12
CA PHE A 45 9.23 -2.74 2.11
C PHE A 45 8.07 -3.50 2.75
N GLY A 46 6.84 -3.16 2.36
CA GLY A 46 5.63 -3.85 2.81
C GLY A 46 5.29 -5.12 2.03
N ASP A 47 6.26 -5.69 1.31
CA ASP A 47 6.06 -6.92 0.53
C ASP A 47 5.71 -8.10 1.48
N MET A 48 4.72 -8.93 1.13
CA MET A 48 4.31 -10.10 1.94
C MET A 48 4.80 -11.43 1.37
N PHE A 49 4.93 -11.54 0.04
CA PHE A 49 5.26 -12.81 -0.61
C PHE A 49 6.75 -13.18 -0.64
N CYS A 50 7.02 -14.48 -0.46
CA CYS A 50 8.32 -15.11 -0.71
C CYS A 50 8.49 -15.52 -2.19
N ASN A 51 8.27 -14.61 -3.13
CA ASN A 51 8.23 -14.89 -4.58
C ASN A 51 9.48 -14.42 -5.36
N GLY A 52 10.60 -14.18 -4.67
CA GLY A 52 11.79 -13.58 -5.26
C GLY A 52 11.86 -12.05 -5.14
N ILE A 53 10.80 -11.39 -4.64
CA ILE A 53 10.78 -9.95 -4.44
C ILE A 53 11.84 -9.50 -3.43
N VAL A 54 12.08 -10.28 -2.38
CA VAL A 54 13.12 -9.98 -1.37
C VAL A 54 14.50 -9.91 -2.02
N GLU A 55 14.87 -10.91 -2.81
CA GLU A 55 16.14 -10.95 -3.53
C GLU A 55 16.23 -9.81 -4.54
N TYR A 56 15.13 -9.51 -5.24
CA TYR A 56 15.05 -8.37 -6.15
C TYR A 56 15.32 -7.05 -5.42
N ARG A 57 14.66 -6.78 -4.29
CA ARG A 57 14.86 -5.57 -3.48
C ARG A 57 16.28 -5.47 -2.93
N ARG A 58 16.82 -6.56 -2.39
CA ARG A 58 18.21 -6.62 -1.89
C ARG A 58 19.23 -6.33 -2.99
N SER A 59 18.99 -6.81 -4.22
CA SER A 59 19.94 -6.71 -5.33
C SER A 59 20.38 -5.29 -5.68
N TYR A 60 19.59 -4.26 -5.34
CA TYR A 60 19.94 -2.86 -5.60
C TYR A 60 20.04 -2.00 -4.34
N VAL A 61 19.37 -2.38 -3.24
CA VAL A 61 19.43 -1.64 -1.97
C VAL A 61 20.75 -1.92 -1.23
N GLU A 62 21.13 -3.19 -1.09
CA GLU A 62 22.32 -3.57 -0.31
C GLU A 62 23.64 -3.10 -0.97
N PRO A 63 23.83 -3.21 -2.31
CA PRO A 63 25.01 -2.66 -2.96
C PRO A 63 25.12 -1.13 -2.87
N ALA A 64 24.02 -0.43 -2.60
CA ALA A 64 24.02 1.01 -2.36
C ALA A 64 24.46 1.40 -0.94
N GLY A 65 24.72 0.42 -0.07
CA GLY A 65 25.13 0.62 1.32
C GLY A 65 23.97 0.82 2.29
N LEU A 66 22.75 0.42 1.91
CA LEU A 66 21.53 0.51 2.72
C LEU A 66 21.05 -0.89 3.13
N GLU A 67 20.44 -1.02 4.29
CA GLU A 67 19.76 -2.25 4.71
C GLU A 67 18.40 -2.39 4.01
N ALA A 68 18.08 -3.57 3.49
CA ALA A 68 16.74 -3.89 3.01
C ALA A 68 15.96 -4.67 4.08
N VAL A 69 14.83 -4.10 4.53
CA VAL A 69 14.03 -4.62 5.65
C VAL A 69 12.66 -5.10 5.17
N PHE A 70 12.25 -6.28 5.62
CA PHE A 70 11.03 -6.97 5.16
C PHE A 70 10.21 -7.50 6.35
N PRO A 71 9.46 -6.64 7.05
CA PRO A 71 8.79 -7.01 8.29
C PRO A 71 7.57 -7.93 8.10
N LEU A 72 7.02 -8.04 6.88
CA LEU A 72 5.78 -8.77 6.61
C LEU A 72 5.98 -10.06 5.81
N VAL A 73 7.20 -10.33 5.33
CA VAL A 73 7.45 -11.45 4.44
C VAL A 73 7.28 -12.78 5.16
N GLY A 74 6.41 -13.64 4.63
CA GLY A 74 6.15 -14.97 5.17
C GLY A 74 5.17 -15.01 6.34
N GLU A 75 4.61 -13.87 6.74
CA GLU A 75 3.51 -13.80 7.69
C GLU A 75 2.19 -14.25 7.04
N ASP A 76 1.26 -14.75 7.85
CA ASP A 76 -0.06 -15.15 7.39
C ASP A 76 -0.93 -13.93 7.08
N SER A 77 -1.52 -13.87 5.88
CA SER A 77 -2.34 -12.73 5.45
C SER A 77 -3.54 -12.51 6.36
N HIS A 78 -4.13 -13.56 6.92
CA HIS A 78 -5.28 -13.44 7.80
C HIS A 78 -4.87 -12.85 9.16
N ASP A 79 -3.71 -13.24 9.69
CA ASP A 79 -3.15 -12.64 10.89
C ASP A 79 -2.80 -11.16 10.68
N LEU A 80 -2.16 -10.81 9.56
CA LEU A 80 -1.85 -9.42 9.21
C LEU A 80 -3.11 -8.57 9.01
N ALA A 81 -4.12 -9.10 8.32
CA ALA A 81 -5.43 -8.47 8.14
C ALA A 81 -6.09 -8.13 9.49
N ASN A 82 -6.04 -9.05 10.45
CA ASN A 82 -6.54 -8.82 11.80
C ASN A 82 -5.68 -7.81 12.56
N GLU A 83 -4.36 -7.87 12.40
CA GLU A 83 -3.43 -6.95 13.06
C GLU A 83 -3.65 -5.49 12.63
N ILE A 84 -4.01 -5.23 11.36
CA ILE A 84 -4.42 -3.90 10.89
C ILE A 84 -5.56 -3.35 11.75
N LEU A 85 -6.61 -4.16 11.97
CA LEU A 85 -7.77 -3.79 12.77
C LEU A 85 -7.41 -3.60 14.24
N ASP A 86 -6.64 -4.52 14.80
CA ASP A 86 -6.25 -4.50 16.22
C ASP A 86 -5.31 -3.32 16.54
N ARG A 87 -4.54 -2.85 15.55
CA ARG A 87 -3.72 -1.63 15.66
C ARG A 87 -4.52 -0.35 15.50
N GLY A 88 -5.81 -0.44 15.16
CA GLY A 88 -6.68 0.71 14.92
C GLY A 88 -6.32 1.47 13.65
N ILE A 89 -5.84 0.77 12.62
CA ILE A 89 -5.59 1.35 11.30
C ILE A 89 -6.91 1.30 10.53
N GLU A 90 -7.49 2.46 10.25
CA GLU A 90 -8.75 2.57 9.51
C GLU A 90 -8.46 2.77 8.03
N THR A 91 -8.98 1.87 7.19
CA THR A 91 -8.80 1.93 5.75
C THR A 91 -10.13 1.83 5.00
N VAL A 92 -10.14 2.32 3.77
CA VAL A 92 -11.28 2.24 2.84
C VAL A 92 -10.81 1.56 1.57
N LEU A 93 -11.59 0.63 1.03
CA LEU A 93 -11.33 0.01 -0.27
C LEU A 93 -11.55 1.06 -1.36
N VAL A 94 -10.49 1.41 -2.08
CA VAL A 94 -10.50 2.44 -3.15
C VAL A 94 -10.40 1.85 -4.54
N THR A 95 -9.96 0.60 -4.66
CA THR A 95 -9.99 -0.17 -5.91
C THR A 95 -10.46 -1.58 -5.59
N VAL A 96 -11.30 -2.16 -6.45
CA VAL A 96 -11.77 -3.55 -6.34
C VAL A 96 -11.68 -4.22 -7.71
N ASP A 97 -11.14 -5.43 -7.76
CA ASP A 97 -11.20 -6.32 -8.92
C ASP A 97 -12.58 -6.98 -9.01
N ARG A 98 -13.31 -6.64 -10.07
CA ARG A 98 -14.69 -7.11 -10.26
C ARG A 98 -14.79 -8.56 -10.73
N ASN A 99 -13.68 -9.16 -11.15
CA ASN A 99 -13.67 -10.55 -11.56
C ASN A 99 -13.78 -11.49 -10.36
N VAL A 100 -13.34 -11.04 -9.18
CA VAL A 100 -13.30 -11.85 -7.94
C VAL A 100 -14.16 -11.27 -6.82
N LEU A 101 -14.42 -9.96 -6.83
CA LEU A 101 -15.18 -9.27 -5.79
C LEU A 101 -16.33 -8.43 -6.34
N SER A 102 -17.34 -8.18 -5.51
CA SER A 102 -18.45 -7.30 -5.85
C SER A 102 -18.01 -5.84 -5.87
N GLU A 103 -18.36 -5.09 -6.93
CA GLU A 103 -18.14 -3.64 -7.03
C GLU A 103 -18.68 -2.86 -5.83
N SER A 104 -19.73 -3.38 -5.17
CA SER A 104 -20.32 -2.76 -3.97
C SER A 104 -19.37 -2.67 -2.77
N LEU A 105 -18.24 -3.39 -2.79
CA LEU A 105 -17.18 -3.27 -1.80
C LEU A 105 -16.33 -2.02 -1.98
N CYS A 106 -16.34 -1.40 -3.16
CA CYS A 106 -15.62 -0.15 -3.42
C CYS A 106 -16.24 0.99 -2.59
N GLY A 107 -15.41 1.69 -1.81
CA GLY A 107 -15.83 2.69 -0.83
C GLY A 107 -16.23 2.13 0.54
N LYS A 108 -16.21 0.81 0.74
CA LYS A 108 -16.44 0.23 2.07
C LYS A 108 -15.21 0.35 2.95
N ARG A 109 -15.44 0.48 4.25
CA ARG A 109 -14.38 0.39 5.25
C ARG A 109 -13.89 -1.05 5.34
N TYR A 110 -12.57 -1.19 5.47
CA TYR A 110 -11.97 -2.46 5.84
C TYR A 110 -12.34 -2.76 7.30
N SER A 111 -12.94 -3.93 7.53
CA SER A 111 -13.52 -4.29 8.81
C SER A 111 -13.52 -5.81 8.97
N ARG A 112 -13.75 -6.28 10.20
CA ARG A 112 -13.89 -7.72 10.47
C ARG A 112 -15.02 -8.35 9.65
N GLU A 113 -16.15 -7.65 9.53
CA GLU A 113 -17.28 -8.09 8.68
C GLU A 113 -16.89 -8.19 7.20
N LEU A 114 -16.06 -7.26 6.71
CA LEU A 114 -15.57 -7.33 5.34
C LEU A 114 -14.67 -8.56 5.16
N ILE A 115 -13.69 -8.77 6.05
CA ILE A 115 -12.76 -9.90 6.01
C ILE A 115 -13.51 -11.23 6.05
N ASP A 116 -14.41 -11.39 7.04
CA ASP A 116 -15.21 -12.61 7.22
C ASP A 116 -16.16 -12.88 6.04
N GLY A 117 -16.47 -11.83 5.26
CA GLY A 117 -17.33 -11.89 4.08
C GLY A 117 -16.59 -12.10 2.75
N LEU A 118 -15.26 -12.15 2.75
CA LEU A 118 -14.48 -12.40 1.54
C LEU A 118 -14.67 -13.85 1.05
N PRO A 119 -14.65 -14.09 -0.27
CA PRO A 119 -14.53 -15.45 -0.81
C PRO A 119 -13.27 -16.16 -0.28
N THR A 120 -13.33 -17.48 -0.15
CA THR A 120 -12.23 -18.29 0.42
C THR A 120 -10.94 -18.25 -0.39
N ASP A 121 -11.02 -17.87 -1.67
CA ASP A 121 -9.93 -17.76 -2.62
C ASP A 121 -9.40 -16.32 -2.79
N VAL A 122 -9.93 -15.37 -2.00
CA VAL A 122 -9.46 -13.98 -1.98
C VAL A 122 -8.55 -13.77 -0.77
N ASP A 123 -7.37 -13.21 -1.01
CA ASP A 123 -6.44 -12.83 0.03
C ASP A 123 -7.02 -11.67 0.88
N PRO A 124 -7.06 -11.78 2.22
CA PRO A 124 -7.67 -10.76 3.07
C PRO A 124 -6.86 -9.46 3.15
N CYS A 125 -5.61 -9.44 2.69
CA CYS A 125 -4.80 -8.24 2.50
C CYS A 125 -4.89 -7.68 1.06
N GLY A 126 -5.52 -8.41 0.13
CA GLY A 126 -5.64 -8.03 -1.28
C GLY A 126 -4.33 -8.16 -2.06
N GLU A 127 -3.42 -9.03 -1.60
CA GLU A 127 -2.05 -9.16 -2.10
C GLU A 127 -1.99 -9.65 -3.56
N ASP A 128 -2.98 -10.40 -4.04
CA ASP A 128 -3.07 -10.85 -5.44
C ASP A 128 -3.78 -9.82 -6.36
N GLY A 129 -4.04 -8.61 -5.84
CA GLY A 129 -4.63 -7.49 -6.56
C GLY A 129 -6.16 -7.49 -6.58
N GLU A 130 -6.79 -8.20 -5.66
CA GLU A 130 -8.25 -8.28 -5.55
C GLU A 130 -8.87 -6.96 -5.11
N PHE A 131 -8.16 -6.19 -4.29
CA PHE A 131 -8.54 -4.83 -3.91
C PHE A 131 -7.34 -4.02 -3.43
N HIS A 132 -7.49 -2.70 -3.42
CA HIS A 132 -6.54 -1.79 -2.78
C HIS A 132 -7.25 -0.89 -1.80
N THR A 133 -6.57 -0.57 -0.71
CA THR A 133 -7.11 0.29 0.34
C THR A 133 -6.34 1.61 0.45
N LEU A 134 -7.00 2.60 1.02
CA LEU A 134 -6.40 3.85 1.47
C LEU A 134 -6.49 3.92 2.98
N VAL A 135 -5.35 4.04 3.67
CA VAL A 135 -5.31 4.34 5.10
C VAL A 135 -5.82 5.76 5.34
N CYS A 136 -6.96 5.87 6.01
CA CYS A 136 -7.61 7.15 6.32
C CYS A 136 -7.30 7.59 7.76
N ASN A 137 -7.08 6.65 8.67
CA ASN A 137 -6.70 6.97 10.04
C ASN A 137 -5.76 5.91 10.63
N SER A 138 -4.93 6.31 11.58
CA SER A 138 -4.20 5.39 12.45
C SER A 138 -3.86 6.09 13.76
N ARG A 139 -3.50 5.33 14.79
CA ARG A 139 -2.99 5.90 16.06
C ARG A 139 -1.76 6.80 15.92
N TYR A 140 -1.07 6.75 14.78
CA TYR A 140 0.10 7.56 14.49
C TYR A 140 -0.24 8.86 13.76
N PHE A 141 -1.48 9.02 13.29
CA PHE A 141 -1.91 10.26 12.63
C PHE A 141 -2.27 11.30 13.68
N SER A 142 -1.85 12.55 13.46
CA SER A 142 -2.22 13.71 14.27
C SER A 142 -3.72 14.00 14.21
N HIS A 143 -4.36 13.69 13.08
CA HIS A 143 -5.81 13.70 12.89
C HIS A 143 -6.19 12.86 11.64
N PRO A 144 -7.43 12.35 11.53
CA PRO A 144 -7.88 11.51 10.40
C PRO A 144 -7.91 12.25 9.05
N ILE A 145 -7.72 11.51 7.96
CA ILE A 145 -7.97 11.97 6.59
C ILE A 145 -9.45 11.75 6.29
N GLU A 146 -10.22 12.83 6.20
CA GLU A 146 -11.62 12.77 5.80
C GLU A 146 -11.71 12.72 4.28
N ILE A 147 -12.25 11.62 3.76
CA ILE A 147 -12.54 11.48 2.33
C ILE A 147 -14.03 11.66 2.07
N GLN A 148 -14.35 12.40 1.01
CA GLN A 148 -15.71 12.54 0.50
C GLN A 148 -15.81 11.75 -0.81
N SER A 149 -16.56 10.65 -0.77
CA SER A 149 -16.79 9.82 -1.95
C SER A 149 -17.76 10.48 -2.93
N HIS A 150 -17.41 10.48 -4.21
CA HIS A 150 -18.19 11.09 -5.29
C HIS A 150 -18.89 10.05 -6.15
N SER A 151 -18.12 9.09 -6.66
CA SER A 151 -18.62 8.06 -7.57
C SER A 151 -17.72 6.83 -7.52
N VAL A 152 -18.22 5.73 -8.07
CA VAL A 152 -17.41 4.57 -8.42
C VAL A 152 -17.31 4.56 -9.94
N GLU A 153 -16.09 4.61 -10.45
CA GLU A 153 -15.80 4.52 -11.88
C GLU A 153 -15.27 3.14 -12.22
N THR A 154 -15.90 2.51 -13.22
CA THR A 154 -15.57 1.16 -13.63
C THR A 154 -14.77 1.17 -14.91
N ALA A 155 -13.57 0.58 -14.88
CA ALA A 155 -12.69 0.46 -16.04
C ALA A 155 -12.24 -0.99 -16.23
N GLN A 156 -12.72 -1.64 -17.30
CA GLN A 156 -12.41 -3.03 -17.63
C GLN A 156 -12.60 -3.97 -16.42
N ARG A 157 -11.49 -4.40 -15.80
CA ARG A 157 -11.41 -5.33 -14.65
C ARG A 157 -11.71 -4.64 -13.31
N PHE A 158 -11.39 -3.36 -13.15
CA PHE A 158 -11.36 -2.71 -11.85
C PHE A 158 -12.46 -1.65 -11.69
N SER A 159 -12.96 -1.52 -10.47
CA SER A 159 -13.77 -0.39 -10.02
C SER A 159 -12.95 0.50 -9.10
N HIS A 160 -12.96 1.81 -9.34
CA HIS A 160 -12.19 2.80 -8.58
C HIS A 160 -13.11 3.80 -7.89
N LEU A 161 -12.87 4.02 -6.61
CA LEU A 161 -13.53 5.08 -5.85
C LEU A 161 -12.97 6.43 -6.29
N ARG A 162 -13.83 7.32 -6.78
CA ARG A 162 -13.51 8.73 -6.93
C ARG A 162 -13.88 9.46 -5.65
N TYR A 163 -12.91 10.16 -5.09
CA TYR A 163 -13.08 10.88 -3.83
C TYR A 163 -12.25 12.15 -3.83
N GLU A 164 -12.64 13.09 -2.97
CA GLU A 164 -11.85 14.25 -2.61
C GLU A 164 -11.45 14.14 -1.14
N VAL A 165 -10.29 14.69 -0.79
CA VAL A 165 -9.86 14.83 0.60
C VAL A 165 -10.38 16.16 1.12
N ALA A 166 -11.13 16.13 2.23
CA ALA A 166 -11.61 17.36 2.87
C ALA A 166 -10.40 18.19 3.36
N SER A 167 -10.44 19.49 3.08
CA SER A 167 -9.39 20.46 3.41
C SER A 167 -9.22 20.67 4.91
#